data_AF-A0A8B8FVF5-F1
#
_entry.id   AF-A0A8B8FVF5-F1
#
_cell.length_a   1.000
_cell.length_b   1.000
_cell.length_c   1.000
_cell.angle_alpha   90.00
_cell.angle_beta   90.00
_cell.angle_gamma   90.00
#
_symmetry.space_group_name_H-M   'P 1'
#
loop_
_entity.id
_entity.type
_entity.pdbx_description
1 polymer ?
#
loop_
_entity_poly.entity_id
_entity_poly.type
_entity_poly.pdbx_seq_one_letter_code
_entity_poly.pdbx_strand_id
1 'polypeptide(L)'
;MKVIMVTLLLAAVALSATEAGVIAYHAAPAVVPAPTFYAAPAPALVRTPSLDSAVVHSERVGGNFAYSSVEGHAYTALTPVVHAVPSPVAVAYKAAPAVVAPVPVVPAVYAPAKTFYYAH
;
A
#
# COMPACT_ATOMS: atom_id res chain seq x y z
N MET A 1 25.62 17.57 -28.00
CA MET A 1 25.11 16.49 -27.12
C MET A 1 23.95 16.94 -26.23
N LYS A 2 24.03 18.09 -25.52
CA LYS A 2 22.94 18.56 -24.62
C LYS A 2 21.59 18.80 -25.30
N VAL A 3 21.59 19.33 -26.54
CA VAL A 3 20.35 19.61 -27.29
C VAL A 3 19.60 18.33 -27.67
N ILE A 4 20.31 17.29 -28.11
CA ILE A 4 19.72 16.00 -28.52
C ILE A 4 19.05 15.29 -27.32
N MET A 5 19.64 15.40 -26.13
CA MET A 5 19.12 14.79 -24.91
C MET A 5 17.80 15.43 -24.45
N VAL A 6 17.69 16.76 -24.56
CA VAL A 6 16.48 17.51 -24.17
C VAL A 6 15.31 17.22 -25.12
N THR A 7 15.58 17.10 -26.42
CA THR A 7 14.52 16.80 -27.40
C THR A 7 13.94 15.40 -27.22
N LEU A 8 14.79 14.41 -26.89
CA LEU A 8 14.34 13.04 -26.60
C LEU A 8 13.49 12.97 -25.33
N LEU A 9 13.87 13.71 -24.28
CA LEU A 9 13.11 13.78 -23.05
C LEU A 9 11.71 14.40 -23.27
N LEU A 10 11.65 15.46 -24.08
CA LEU A 10 10.38 16.15 -24.37
C LEU A 10 9.44 15.28 -25.22
N ALA A 11 9.97 14.49 -26.15
CA ALA A 11 9.19 13.53 -26.93
C ALA A 11 8.63 12.38 -26.08
N ALA A 12 9.39 11.89 -25.10
CA ALA A 12 8.93 10.85 -24.18
C ALA A 12 7.77 11.33 -23.28
N VAL A 13 7.80 12.60 -22.85
CA VAL A 13 6.72 13.24 -22.08
C VAL A 13 5.47 13.48 -22.92
N ALA A 14 5.62 13.80 -24.21
CA ALA A 14 4.48 13.97 -25.11
C ALA A 14 3.77 12.64 -25.40
N LEU A 15 4.53 11.54 -25.51
CA LEU A 15 3.97 10.21 -25.78
C LEU A 15 3.15 9.68 -24.60
N SER A 16 3.56 9.93 -23.35
CA SER A 16 2.77 9.52 -22.17
C SER A 16 1.46 10.29 -22.01
N ALA A 17 1.38 11.53 -22.54
CA ALA A 17 0.15 12.32 -22.50
C ALA A 17 -0.92 11.85 -23.50
N THR A 18 -0.55 11.05 -24.50
CA THR A 18 -1.46 10.67 -25.60
C THR A 18 -2.26 9.40 -25.29
N GLU A 19 -1.90 8.64 -24.25
CA GLU A 19 -2.70 7.48 -23.78
C GLU A 19 -3.97 7.90 -23.03
N ALA A 20 -4.12 9.20 -22.74
CA ALA A 20 -5.32 9.79 -22.14
C ALA A 20 -6.34 10.21 -23.21
N GLY A 21 -7.00 9.26 -23.87
CA GLY A 21 -8.28 9.58 -24.51
C GLY A 21 -8.63 8.83 -25.79
N VAL A 22 -9.02 7.56 -25.66
CA VAL A 22 -10.05 6.98 -26.53
C VAL A 22 -10.99 6.17 -25.64
N ILE A 23 -12.20 6.67 -25.38
CA ILE A 23 -13.23 5.92 -24.65
C ILE A 23 -14.07 5.18 -25.68
N ALA A 24 -13.83 3.88 -25.81
CA ALA A 24 -14.78 2.93 -26.39
C ALA A 24 -15.51 2.22 -25.23
N TYR A 25 -16.84 2.19 -25.26
CA TYR A 25 -17.66 1.56 -24.22
C TYR A 25 -17.48 0.04 -24.24
N HIS A 26 -16.75 -0.51 -23.27
CA HIS A 26 -16.56 -1.94 -23.07
C HIS A 26 -16.90 -2.33 -21.63
N ALA A 27 -17.38 -3.57 -21.45
CA ALA A 27 -17.93 -4.15 -20.22
C ALA A 27 -17.11 -3.84 -18.95
N ALA A 28 -17.83 -3.76 -17.81
CA ALA A 28 -17.32 -3.36 -16.49
C ALA A 28 -15.89 -3.86 -16.23
N PRO A 29 -14.91 -2.95 -16.03
CA PRO A 29 -13.52 -3.36 -15.88
C PRO A 29 -13.37 -4.11 -14.56
N ALA A 30 -12.73 -5.28 -14.62
CA ALA A 30 -12.09 -5.83 -13.44
C ALA A 30 -11.16 -4.73 -12.90
N VAL A 31 -11.43 -4.25 -11.69
CA VAL A 31 -10.55 -3.31 -10.99
C VAL A 31 -9.29 -4.09 -10.65
N VAL A 32 -8.36 -4.16 -11.60
CA VAL A 32 -6.99 -4.55 -11.34
C VAL A 32 -6.41 -3.40 -10.52
N PRO A 33 -5.98 -3.62 -9.26
CA PRO A 33 -5.33 -2.56 -8.51
C PRO A 33 -4.12 -2.09 -9.32
N ALA A 34 -4.08 -0.80 -9.61
CA ALA A 34 -2.93 -0.19 -10.30
C ALA A 34 -1.66 -0.54 -9.50
N PRO A 35 -0.54 -0.86 -10.17
CA PRO A 35 0.71 -1.08 -9.47
C PRO A 35 1.05 0.21 -8.70
N THR A 36 1.06 0.12 -7.37
CA THR A 36 1.56 1.20 -6.51
C THR A 36 3.05 1.28 -6.70
N PHE A 37 3.50 2.28 -7.46
CA PHE A 37 4.92 2.61 -7.60
C PHE A 37 5.39 3.27 -6.30
N TYR A 38 6.08 2.51 -5.45
CA TYR A 38 6.81 3.08 -4.32
C TYR A 38 8.10 3.72 -4.84
N ALA A 39 8.12 5.05 -4.92
CA ALA A 39 9.37 5.78 -5.07
C ALA A 39 10.20 5.56 -3.79
N ALA A 40 11.42 5.05 -3.94
CA ALA A 40 12.32 4.93 -2.80
C ALA A 40 12.52 6.32 -2.16
N PRO A 41 12.39 6.46 -0.83
CA PRO A 41 12.59 7.73 -0.17
C PRO A 41 14.02 8.22 -0.41
N ALA A 42 14.18 9.53 -0.61
CA ALA A 42 15.49 10.14 -0.77
C ALA A 42 16.36 9.87 0.47
N PRO A 43 17.66 9.60 0.31
CA PRO A 43 18.55 9.40 1.44
C PRO A 43 18.59 10.65 2.34
N ALA A 44 18.55 10.44 3.65
CA ALA A 44 18.72 11.50 4.63
C ALA A 44 20.19 11.55 5.09
N LEU A 45 20.76 12.75 5.18
CA LEU A 45 22.09 12.93 5.78
C LEU A 45 21.96 13.03 7.30
N VAL A 46 22.58 12.10 8.01
CA VAL A 46 22.59 12.07 9.48
C VAL A 46 24.01 12.30 9.97
N ARG A 47 24.16 13.01 11.10
CA ARG A 47 25.46 13.20 11.75
C ARG A 47 26.10 11.85 12.09
N THR A 48 27.40 11.76 11.87
CA THR A 48 28.19 10.57 12.24
C THR A 48 29.39 10.99 13.08
N PRO A 49 29.20 11.35 14.36
CA PRO A 49 30.25 11.92 15.21
C PRO A 49 31.47 11.03 15.38
N SER A 50 31.30 9.71 15.24
CA SER A 50 32.41 8.75 15.31
C SER A 50 33.44 8.90 14.18
N LEU A 51 33.10 9.63 13.12
CA LEU A 51 33.97 9.93 11.98
C LEU A 51 34.34 11.42 11.93
N ASP A 52 33.94 12.22 12.93
CA ASP A 52 34.34 13.61 13.02
C ASP A 52 35.86 13.69 13.25
N SER A 53 36.48 14.69 12.65
CA SER A 53 37.92 14.93 12.78
C SER A 53 38.19 16.40 13.08
N ALA A 54 39.31 16.67 13.72
CA ALA A 54 39.77 18.03 13.96
C ALA A 54 41.27 18.10 13.77
N VAL A 55 41.73 19.21 13.19
CA VAL A 55 43.16 19.55 13.09
C VAL A 55 43.41 20.76 13.98
N VAL A 56 44.38 20.63 14.88
CA VAL A 56 44.79 21.71 15.78
C VAL A 56 46.21 22.14 15.41
N HIS A 57 46.40 23.43 15.20
CA HIS A 57 47.69 24.02 14.90
C HIS A 57 48.12 24.98 16.01
N SER A 58 49.41 25.00 16.31
CA SER A 58 50.02 25.92 17.26
C SER A 58 51.26 26.57 16.65
N GLU A 59 51.40 27.87 16.89
CA GLU A 59 52.53 28.68 16.42
C GLU A 59 53.01 29.59 17.55
N ARG A 60 54.28 30.02 17.48
CA ARG A 60 54.84 31.04 18.36
C ARG A 60 54.91 32.37 17.64
N VAL A 61 54.02 33.30 18.00
CA VAL A 61 53.90 34.61 17.34
C VAL A 61 54.26 35.71 18.34
N GLY A 62 55.33 36.47 18.06
CA GLY A 62 55.73 37.61 18.90
C GLY A 62 56.09 37.28 20.35
N GLY A 63 56.44 36.02 20.65
CA GLY A 63 56.74 35.56 22.02
C GLY A 63 55.57 34.87 22.75
N ASN A 64 54.37 34.88 22.17
CA ASN A 64 53.17 34.21 22.69
C ASN A 64 52.86 32.92 21.89
N PHE A 65 52.07 32.03 22.48
CA PHE A 65 51.50 30.88 21.76
C PHE A 65 50.18 31.27 21.10
N ALA A 66 50.09 31.07 19.79
CA ALA A 66 48.87 31.20 19.00
C ALA A 66 48.36 29.80 18.65
N TYR A 67 47.04 29.64 18.62
CA TYR A 67 46.38 28.37 18.32
C TYR A 67 45.27 28.58 17.29
N SER A 68 45.06 27.59 16.42
CA SER A 68 43.90 27.52 15.53
C SER A 68 43.41 26.08 15.41
N SER A 69 42.12 25.92 15.11
CA SER A 69 41.52 24.62 14.86
C SER A 69 40.62 24.65 13.62
N VAL A 70 40.58 23.52 12.92
CA VAL A 70 39.64 23.27 11.84
C VAL A 70 38.90 21.98 12.16
N GLU A 71 37.57 22.05 12.21
CA GLU A 71 36.72 20.89 12.48
C GLU A 71 36.07 20.36 11.20
N GLY A 72 36.18 19.06 11.00
CA GLY A 72 35.56 18.31 9.91
C GLY A 72 34.43 17.43 10.46
N HIS A 73 33.21 17.94 10.39
CA HIS A 73 32.01 17.17 10.77
C HIS A 73 31.61 16.18 9.68
N ALA A 74 31.40 14.93 10.06
CA ALA A 74 31.02 13.85 9.17
C ALA A 74 29.50 13.61 9.15
N TYR A 75 29.02 13.23 7.97
CA TYR A 75 27.64 12.87 7.72
C TYR A 75 27.59 11.60 6.90
N THR A 76 26.63 10.73 7.21
CA THR A 76 26.37 9.50 6.46
C THR A 76 24.98 9.56 5.85
N ALA A 77 24.84 9.07 4.63
CA ALA A 77 23.55 8.90 3.97
C ALA A 77 22.83 7.67 4.52
N LEU A 78 21.68 7.89 5.13
CA LEU A 78 20.76 6.84 5.56
C LEU A 78 19.68 6.67 4.49
N THR A 79 19.67 5.52 3.82
CA THR A 79 18.63 5.15 2.85
C THR A 79 17.63 4.21 3.52
N PRO A 80 16.36 4.62 3.73
CA PRO A 80 15.35 3.74 4.30
C PRO A 80 15.02 2.58 3.37
N VAL A 81 14.84 1.38 3.95
CA VAL A 81 14.37 0.20 3.22
C VAL A 81 12.85 0.15 3.28
N VAL A 82 12.19 0.13 2.12
CA VAL A 82 10.72 0.01 2.03
C VAL A 82 10.36 -1.44 1.72
N HIS A 83 9.58 -2.06 2.60
CA HIS A 83 9.02 -3.40 2.38
C HIS A 83 7.51 -3.29 2.15
N ALA A 84 7.00 -3.87 1.07
CA ALA A 84 5.57 -4.04 0.86
C ALA A 84 5.09 -5.31 1.57
N VAL A 85 4.29 -5.16 2.62
CA VAL A 85 3.62 -6.28 3.29
C VAL A 85 2.19 -6.36 2.75
N PRO A 86 1.80 -7.38 1.97
CA PRO A 86 0.42 -7.54 1.53
C PRO A 86 -0.47 -7.87 2.72
N SER A 87 -1.52 -7.06 2.93
CA SER A 87 -2.56 -7.34 3.92
C SER A 87 -3.72 -8.07 3.24
N PRO A 88 -4.27 -9.16 3.82
CA PRO A 88 -5.42 -9.86 3.25
C PRO A 88 -6.66 -8.95 3.22
N VAL A 89 -7.35 -8.93 2.07
CA VAL A 89 -8.65 -8.25 1.89
C VAL A 89 -9.78 -9.20 2.29
N ALA A 90 -10.74 -8.72 3.07
CA ALA A 90 -11.88 -9.51 3.53
C ALA A 90 -12.78 -9.98 2.37
N VAL A 91 -13.26 -11.22 2.46
CA VAL A 91 -14.22 -11.81 1.51
C VAL A 91 -15.64 -11.71 2.09
N ALA A 92 -16.58 -11.16 1.33
CA ALA A 92 -18.00 -11.14 1.70
C ALA A 92 -18.71 -12.37 1.11
N TYR A 93 -19.31 -13.20 1.98
CA TYR A 93 -20.14 -14.33 1.56
C TYR A 93 -21.62 -13.91 1.48
N LYS A 94 -22.30 -14.25 0.37
CA LYS A 94 -23.78 -14.14 0.27
C LYS A 94 -24.41 -15.47 0.65
N ALA A 95 -25.34 -15.45 1.60
CA ALA A 95 -26.19 -16.61 1.87
C ALA A 95 -27.16 -16.82 0.69
N ALA A 96 -27.22 -18.05 0.17
CA ALA A 96 -28.28 -18.46 -0.74
C ALA A 96 -29.60 -18.60 0.06
N PRO A 97 -30.75 -18.20 -0.51
CA PRO A 97 -32.03 -18.39 0.16
C PRO A 97 -32.28 -19.88 0.40
N ALA A 98 -32.66 -20.23 1.63
CA ALA A 98 -33.07 -21.59 1.97
C ALA A 98 -34.39 -21.92 1.26
N VAL A 99 -34.39 -22.96 0.43
CA VAL A 99 -35.62 -23.51 -0.15
C VAL A 99 -36.34 -24.30 0.94
N VAL A 100 -37.43 -23.76 1.47
CA VAL A 100 -38.30 -24.47 2.40
C VAL A 100 -39.18 -25.43 1.59
N ALA A 101 -39.01 -26.74 1.80
CA ALA A 101 -39.88 -27.74 1.21
C ALA A 101 -41.31 -27.62 1.80
N PRO A 102 -42.37 -27.75 0.99
CA PRO A 102 -43.73 -27.80 1.51
C PRO A 102 -43.90 -28.98 2.47
N VAL A 103 -44.45 -28.72 3.66
CA VAL A 103 -44.82 -29.79 4.60
C VAL A 103 -46.03 -30.55 4.02
N PRO A 104 -46.02 -31.89 4.00
CA PRO A 104 -47.18 -32.64 3.54
C PRO A 104 -48.37 -32.41 4.48
N VAL A 105 -49.49 -31.96 3.92
CA VAL A 105 -50.76 -31.89 4.64
C VAL A 105 -51.29 -33.31 4.78
N VAL A 106 -51.24 -33.86 5.99
CA VAL A 106 -51.86 -35.15 6.30
C VAL A 106 -53.36 -34.90 6.56
N PRO A 107 -54.29 -35.57 5.85
CA PRO A 107 -55.71 -35.43 6.13
C PRO A 107 -56.04 -35.96 7.52
N ALA A 108 -56.85 -35.21 8.28
CA ALA A 108 -57.35 -35.65 9.56
C ALA A 108 -58.31 -36.84 9.36
N VAL A 109 -57.98 -37.99 9.95
CA VAL A 109 -58.89 -39.13 10.06
C VAL A 109 -59.77 -38.90 11.29
N TYR A 110 -61.07 -38.67 11.08
CA TYR A 110 -62.05 -38.66 12.17
C TYR A 110 -62.32 -40.10 12.61
N ALA A 111 -62.14 -40.39 13.90
CA ALA A 111 -62.52 -41.66 14.48
C ALA A 111 -64.06 -41.80 14.44
N PRO A 112 -64.60 -43.01 14.15
CA PRO A 112 -66.05 -43.20 14.18
C PRO A 112 -66.58 -43.01 15.60
N ALA A 113 -67.75 -42.37 15.70
CA ALA A 113 -68.43 -42.13 16.97
C ALA A 113 -68.64 -43.46 17.73
N LYS A 114 -68.34 -43.48 19.03
CA LYS A 114 -68.66 -44.61 19.90
C LYS A 114 -70.17 -44.68 20.10
N THR A 115 -70.82 -45.69 19.53
CA THR A 115 -72.22 -46.01 19.84
C THR A 115 -72.28 -46.66 21.23
N PHE A 116 -72.91 -45.99 22.20
CA PHE A 116 -73.25 -46.58 23.48
C PHE A 116 -74.67 -47.15 23.40
N TYR A 117 -74.82 -48.47 23.57
CA TYR A 117 -76.12 -49.09 23.76
C TYR A 117 -76.50 -49.00 25.24
N TYR A 118 -77.65 -48.40 25.56
CA TYR A 118 -78.26 -48.55 26.87
C TYR A 118 -79.17 -49.79 26.83
N ALA A 119 -78.96 -50.72 27.78
CA ALA A 119 -79.89 -51.80 28.04
C ALA A 119 -81.09 -51.25 28.83
N HIS A 120 -82.30 -51.59 28.39
CA HIS A 120 -83.56 -51.30 29.08
C HIS A 120 -83.74 -52.18 30.31
#